data_AF-A0A2N9Y8G4-F1
#
_entry.id   AF-A0A2N9Y8G4-F1
#
_cell.length_a   1.000
_cell.length_b   1.000
_cell.length_c   1.000
_cell.angle_alpha   90.00
_cell.angle_beta   90.00
_cell.angle_gamma   90.00
#
_symmetry.space_group_name_H-M   'P 1'
#
loop_
_entity.id
_entity.type
_entity.pdbx_description
1 polymer ?
#
loop_
_entity_poly.entity_id
_entity_poly.type
_entity_poly.pdbx_seq_one_letter_code
_entity_poly.pdbx_strand_id
1 'polypeptide(L)'
;MKREALLRELRKEARKRGFHYSEAPDAGKGSHYLVTFGDKTTVIKSGELTPLYVKIIKNNWEYEIYNSNAFEFSFQKQFDHSEET
;
A
#
# COMPACT_ATOMS: atom_id res chain seq x y z
N MET A 1 -2.50 -4.33 17.87
CA MET A 1 -1.15 -4.47 17.24
C MET A 1 -0.41 -3.16 17.35
N LYS A 2 0.92 -3.14 17.51
CA LYS A 2 1.68 -1.88 17.59
C LYS A 2 1.86 -1.23 16.21
N ARG A 3 1.85 0.10 16.16
CA ARG A 3 2.12 0.89 14.94
C ARG A 3 3.39 0.43 14.22
N GLU A 4 4.48 0.22 14.94
CA GLU A 4 5.78 -0.15 14.38
C GLU A 4 5.72 -1.51 13.68
N ALA A 5 4.89 -2.44 14.17
CA ALA A 5 4.66 -3.72 13.52
C ALA A 5 3.92 -3.53 12.19
N LEU A 6 2.92 -2.64 12.15
CA LEU A 6 2.20 -2.32 10.92
C LEU A 6 3.14 -1.66 9.89
N LEU A 7 3.93 -0.65 10.27
CA LEU A 7 4.92 -0.03 9.38
C LEU A 7 5.90 -1.04 8.79
N ARG A 8 6.36 -2.01 9.60
CA ARG A 8 7.24 -3.08 9.13
C ARG A 8 6.57 -4.00 8.11
N GLU A 9 5.31 -4.36 8.32
CA GLU A 9 4.54 -5.15 7.35
C GLU A 9 4.39 -4.38 6.04
N LEU A 10 4.02 -3.11 6.10
CA LEU A 10 3.83 -2.27 4.93
C LEU A 10 5.11 -2.11 4.12
N ARG A 11 6.24 -1.88 4.80
CA ARG A 11 7.55 -1.82 4.14
C ARG A 11 7.91 -3.12 3.43
N LYS A 12 7.60 -4.27 4.04
CA LYS A 12 7.82 -5.59 3.42
C LYS A 12 6.94 -5.78 2.19
N GLU A 13 5.65 -5.43 2.30
CA GLU A 13 4.72 -5.53 1.17
C GLU A 13 5.10 -4.58 0.02
N ALA A 14 5.50 -3.35 0.33
CA ALA A 14 5.98 -2.39 -0.68
C ALA A 14 7.19 -2.95 -1.43
N ARG A 15 8.18 -3.49 -0.71
CA ARG A 15 9.37 -4.12 -1.32
C ARG A 15 9.02 -5.33 -2.18
N LYS A 16 8.11 -6.18 -1.70
CA LYS A 16 7.66 -7.37 -2.44
C LYS A 16 6.98 -7.00 -3.76
N ARG A 17 6.25 -5.88 -3.77
CA ARG A 17 5.42 -5.44 -4.90
C ARG A 17 6.07 -4.37 -5.77
N GLY A 18 7.24 -3.85 -5.39
CA GLY A 18 7.94 -2.78 -6.10
C GLY A 18 7.33 -1.37 -5.90
N PHE A 19 6.50 -1.16 -4.89
CA PHE A 19 5.88 0.15 -4.64
C PHE A 19 6.79 1.09 -3.84
N HIS A 20 6.65 2.40 -4.10
CA HIS A 20 7.28 3.43 -3.29
C HIS A 20 6.74 3.37 -1.85
N TYR A 21 7.63 3.49 -0.87
CA TYR A 21 7.27 3.56 0.54
C TYR A 21 8.09 4.66 1.22
N SER A 22 7.41 5.58 1.90
CA SER A 22 8.03 6.59 2.74
C SER A 22 7.24 6.82 4.02
N GLU A 23 7.97 7.18 5.09
CA GLU A 23 7.39 7.54 6.38
C GLU A 23 7.98 8.88 6.83
N ALA A 24 7.11 9.82 7.16
CA ALA A 24 7.47 11.12 7.70
C ALA A 24 6.93 11.21 9.14
N PRO A 25 7.78 10.98 10.15
CA PRO A 25 7.37 10.95 11.56
C PRO A 25 6.93 12.33 12.08
N ASP A 26 7.46 13.40 11.49
CA ASP A 26 7.24 14.79 11.94
C ASP A 26 6.23 15.56 11.09
N ALA A 27 5.61 14.91 10.10
CA ALA A 27 4.66 15.55 9.19
C ALA A 27 3.19 15.41 9.62
N GLY A 28 2.90 14.64 10.68
CA GLY A 28 1.55 14.45 11.21
C GLY A 28 1.26 15.30 12.44
N LYS A 29 0.02 15.80 12.55
CA LYS A 29 -0.45 16.49 13.78
C LYS A 29 -0.43 15.52 14.96
N GLY A 30 0.32 15.85 16.02
CA GLY A 30 0.32 15.10 17.29
C GLY A 30 1.08 13.77 17.26
N SER A 31 2.35 13.76 16.85
CA SER A 31 3.24 12.58 16.84
C SER A 31 2.73 11.41 15.98
N HIS A 32 1.85 11.70 15.04
CA HIS A 32 1.36 10.75 14.05
C HIS A 32 2.31 10.67 12.87
N TYR A 33 2.44 9.48 12.30
CA TYR A 33 3.28 9.27 11.14
C TYR A 33 2.44 9.53 9.89
N LEU A 34 2.98 10.29 8.95
CA LEU A 34 2.47 10.34 7.59
C LEU A 34 3.19 9.23 6.80
N VAL A 35 2.42 8.32 6.21
CA VAL A 35 2.97 7.16 5.49
C VAL A 35 2.45 7.16 4.08
N THR A 36 3.37 7.15 3.13
CA THR A 36 3.09 7.03 1.70
C THR A 36 3.36 5.61 1.25
N PHE A 37 2.39 5.00 0.57
CA PHE A 37 2.49 3.67 -0.02
C PHE A 37 1.96 3.75 -1.46
N GLY A 38 2.85 3.59 -2.44
CA GLY A 38 2.56 3.91 -3.83
C GLY A 38 2.16 5.39 -3.96
N ASP A 39 0.99 5.64 -4.54
CA ASP A 39 0.45 6.99 -4.75
C ASP A 39 -0.44 7.49 -3.59
N LYS A 40 -0.62 6.67 -2.56
CA LYS A 40 -1.54 6.98 -1.45
C LYS A 40 -0.78 7.37 -0.20
N THR A 41 -1.24 8.43 0.43
CA THR A 41 -0.71 8.90 1.72
C THR A 41 -1.77 8.75 2.80
N THR A 42 -1.41 8.18 3.95
CA THR A 42 -2.29 8.04 5.11
C THR A 42 -1.60 8.44 6.41
N VAL A 43 -2.39 8.81 7.41
CA VAL A 43 -1.89 9.14 8.76
C VAL A 43 -2.04 7.92 9.67
N ILE A 44 -0.96 7.50 10.32
CA ILE A 44 -0.97 6.40 11.29
C ILE A 44 -0.73 6.95 12.69
N LYS A 45 -1.73 6.74 13.56
CA LYS A 45 -1.68 7.16 14.97
C LYS A 45 -0.61 6.38 15.74
N SER A 46 -0.09 7.01 16.80
CA SER A 46 0.85 6.37 17.72
C SER A 46 0.19 5.30 18.59
N GLY A 47 1.01 4.37 19.07
CA GLY A 47 0.59 3.40 20.09
C GLY A 47 -0.06 2.15 19.51
N GLU A 48 -1.03 1.62 20.25
CA GLU A 48 -1.73 0.41 19.88
C GLU A 48 -2.88 0.69 18.92
N LEU A 49 -2.87 -0.04 17.80
CA LEU A 49 -3.88 0.03 16.77
C LEU A 49 -4.91 -1.07 16.97
N THR A 50 -6.18 -0.70 16.84
CA THR A 50 -7.29 -1.64 16.84
C THR A 50 -7.28 -2.47 15.56
N PRO A 51 -7.72 -3.75 15.59
CA PRO A 51 -7.77 -4.59 14.39
C PRO A 51 -8.59 -3.96 13.25
N LEU A 52 -9.67 -3.25 13.58
CA LEU A 52 -10.50 -2.53 12.59
C LEU A 52 -9.71 -1.41 11.90
N TYR A 53 -8.95 -0.63 12.66
CA TYR A 53 -8.14 0.45 12.08
C TYR A 53 -7.08 -0.07 11.11
N VAL A 54 -6.43 -1.18 11.48
CA VAL A 54 -5.45 -1.87 10.64
C VAL A 54 -6.11 -2.36 9.35
N LYS A 55 -7.30 -2.96 9.45
CA LYS A 55 -8.08 -3.41 8.30
C LYS A 55 -8.42 -2.25 7.36
N ILE A 56 -8.85 -1.10 7.90
CA ILE A 56 -9.15 0.09 7.09
C ILE A 56 -7.90 0.59 6.36
N ILE A 57 -6.75 0.66 7.04
CA ILE A 57 -5.49 1.07 6.42
C ILE A 57 -5.11 0.13 5.27
N LYS A 58 -5.16 -1.18 5.49
CA LYS A 58 -4.84 -2.18 4.46
C LYS A 58 -5.84 -2.09 3.29
N ASN A 59 -7.14 -1.98 3.57
CA ASN A 59 -8.19 -1.84 2.56
C ASN A 59 -8.01 -0.58 1.71
N ASN A 60 -7.68 0.57 2.32
CA ASN A 60 -7.46 1.83 1.59
C ASN A 60 -6.37 1.69 0.53
N TRP A 61 -5.40 0.81 0.76
CA TRP A 61 -4.29 0.54 -0.16
C TRP A 61 -4.55 -0.64 -1.09
N GLU A 62 -5.37 -1.63 -0.69
CA GLU A 62 -5.75 -2.77 -1.53
C GLU A 62 -6.70 -2.41 -2.68
N TYR A 63 -7.57 -1.40 -2.52
CA TYR A 63 -8.67 -1.13 -3.47
C TYR A 63 -8.26 -0.72 -4.90
N GLU A 64 -7.04 -0.22 -5.13
CA GLU A 64 -6.55 0.05 -6.50
C GLU A 64 -5.61 -1.02 -7.04
N ILE A 65 -5.07 -1.88 -6.18
CA ILE A 65 -4.17 -2.98 -6.58
C ILE A 65 -4.93 -4.00 -7.44
N TYR A 66 -6.25 -4.15 -7.22
CA TYR A 66 -7.09 -4.97 -8.10
C TYR A 66 -7.37 -4.31 -9.46
N ASN A 67 -7.34 -2.98 -9.56
CA ASN A 67 -7.60 -2.28 -10.81
C ASN A 67 -6.36 -2.23 -11.71
N SER A 68 -5.16 -2.04 -11.13
CA SER A 68 -3.90 -2.06 -11.88
C SER A 68 -3.48 -3.47 -12.30
N ASN A 69 -3.61 -4.49 -11.43
CA ASN A 69 -3.36 -5.88 -11.84
C ASN A 69 -4.36 -6.40 -12.87
N ALA A 70 -5.65 -6.02 -12.78
CA ALA A 70 -6.63 -6.40 -13.79
C ALA A 70 -6.36 -5.72 -15.13
N PHE A 71 -5.86 -4.48 -15.12
CA PHE A 71 -5.48 -3.74 -16.32
C PHE A 71 -4.22 -4.33 -16.97
N GLU A 72 -3.13 -4.55 -16.22
CA GLU A 72 -1.90 -5.17 -16.75
C GLU A 72 -2.12 -6.59 -17.26
N PHE A 73 -2.90 -7.41 -16.53
CA PHE A 73 -3.21 -8.79 -16.95
C PHE A 73 -4.08 -8.83 -18.21
N SER A 74 -4.97 -7.85 -18.40
CA SER A 74 -5.78 -7.72 -19.63
C SER A 74 -4.96 -7.17 -20.81
N PHE A 75 -3.99 -6.30 -20.54
CA PHE A 75 -3.07 -5.76 -21.54
C PHE A 75 -2.15 -6.87 -22.07
N GLN A 76 -1.50 -7.64 -21.20
CA GLN A 76 -0.57 -8.71 -21.58
C GLN A 76 -1.25 -9.78 -22.47
N LYS A 77 -2.49 -10.16 -22.15
CA LYS A 77 -3.29 -11.11 -22.94
C LYS A 77 -3.64 -10.61 -24.35
N GLN A 78 -3.69 -9.30 -24.56
CA GLN A 78 -3.96 -8.70 -25.88
C GLN A 78 -2.74 -8.74 -26.79
N PHE A 79 -1.52 -8.72 -26.25
CA PHE A 79 -0.28 -8.77 -27.05
C PHE A 79 0.16 -10.20 -27.39
N ASP A 80 -0.05 -11.19 -26.51
CA ASP A 80 0.32 -12.59 -26.76
C ASP A 80 -0.42 -13.25 -27.96
N HIS A 81 -1.54 -12.68 -28.42
CA HIS A 81 -2.27 -13.15 -29.60
C HIS A 81 -1.89 -12.45 -30.91
N SER A 82 -0.87 -11.58 -30.90
CA SER A 82 -0.45 -10.82 -32.09
C SER A 82 0.87 -11.28 -32.71
N GLU A 83 1.53 -12.30 -32.13
CA GLU A 83 2.82 -12.85 -32.61
C GLU A 83 2.69 -14.23 -33.30
N GLU A 84 1.48 -14.68 -33.64
CA GLU A 84 1.24 -15.85 -34.52
C GLU A 84 0.66 -15.41 -35.89
N THR A 85 1.49 -14.83 -36.75
CA THR A 85 1.31 -14.83 -38.23
C THR A 85 2.65 -14.71 -38.93
#